data_AF-A0A2D6KEQ9-F1
#
_entry.id   AF-A0A2D6KEQ9-F1
#
_cell.length_a   1.000
_cell.length_b   1.000
_cell.length_c   1.000
_cell.angle_alpha   90.00
_cell.angle_beta   90.00
_cell.angle_gamma   90.00
#
_symmetry.space_group_name_H-M   'P 1'
#
loop_
_entity.id
_entity.type
_entity.pdbx_description
1 polymer ?
#
loop_
_entity_poly.entity_id
_entity_poly.type
_entity_poly.pdbx_seq_one_letter_code
_entity_poly.pdbx_strand_id
1 'polypeptide(L)'
;MARKEFVRSGVHRYSKLGLRRKKKQIYRKAKGRDNKVRLSKRGRITKVKIGFKKEKAKRGLVRGLKPVLVYNIEDLKKIGEGMIGIIGRIGKKKRLEIAEHVKEKKIKLDNLDVEKFIKEVKEEREKMKETKKSRLDKKKKKDKKAEDKAKEDAKKEKEDKKKGEDKEKSGEKLEDKIEDKDKKDDENKDQDKETVSKPGVKEEKK
;
A
#
# COMPACT_ATOMS: atom_id res chain seq x y z
N MET A 1 -35.77 -15.47 -23.16
CA MET A 1 -34.56 -16.26 -23.51
C MET A 1 -33.43 -15.94 -22.56
N ALA A 2 -32.77 -16.97 -22.01
CA ALA A 2 -31.55 -16.80 -21.22
C ALA A 2 -30.44 -16.13 -22.05
N ARG A 3 -29.61 -15.31 -21.41
CA ARG A 3 -28.46 -14.66 -22.06
C ARG A 3 -27.46 -15.73 -22.52
N LYS A 4 -27.25 -15.85 -23.83
CA LYS A 4 -26.20 -16.74 -24.35
C LYS A 4 -24.83 -16.08 -24.16
N GLU A 5 -23.90 -16.82 -23.58
CA GLU A 5 -22.50 -16.41 -23.51
C GLU A 5 -21.77 -16.82 -24.80
N PHE A 6 -21.14 -15.84 -25.44
CA PHE A 6 -20.35 -16.08 -26.65
C PHE A 6 -18.88 -16.27 -26.29
N VAL A 7 -18.46 -17.52 -26.21
CA VAL A 7 -17.07 -17.90 -25.93
C VAL A 7 -16.38 -18.41 -27.19
N ARG A 8 -15.06 -18.27 -27.26
CA ARG A 8 -14.24 -18.80 -28.35
C ARG A 8 -14.22 -20.34 -28.33
N SER A 9 -14.04 -20.95 -29.49
CA SER A 9 -13.80 -22.39 -29.61
C SER A 9 -12.54 -22.81 -28.82
N GLY A 10 -12.64 -23.87 -28.00
CA GLY A 10 -11.50 -24.41 -27.24
C GLY A 10 -11.16 -23.67 -25.94
N VAL A 11 -11.96 -22.68 -25.52
CA VAL A 11 -11.75 -21.94 -24.24
C VAL A 11 -11.72 -22.89 -23.05
N HIS A 12 -12.51 -23.96 -23.07
CA HIS A 12 -12.55 -24.95 -21.99
C HIS A 12 -11.28 -25.83 -21.92
N ARG A 13 -10.42 -25.82 -22.95
CA ARG A 13 -9.21 -26.68 -23.00
C ARG A 13 -7.97 -25.95 -22.54
N TYR A 14 -7.88 -24.64 -22.79
CA TYR A 14 -6.62 -23.90 -22.65
C TYR A 14 -6.76 -22.66 -21.76
N SER A 15 -5.92 -22.57 -20.73
CA SER A 15 -5.82 -21.38 -19.86
C SER A 15 -5.46 -20.11 -20.62
N LYS A 16 -4.62 -20.21 -21.67
CA LYS A 16 -4.30 -19.07 -22.56
C LYS A 16 -5.51 -18.52 -23.31
N LEU A 17 -6.53 -19.35 -23.53
CA LEU A 17 -7.79 -18.94 -24.18
C LEU A 17 -8.86 -18.49 -23.19
N GLY A 18 -8.61 -18.58 -21.88
CA GLY A 18 -9.54 -18.14 -20.85
C GLY A 18 -10.17 -19.23 -19.99
N LEU A 19 -9.65 -20.47 -20.02
CA LEU A 19 -10.02 -21.48 -19.01
C LEU A 19 -9.70 -20.94 -17.62
N ARG A 20 -10.72 -20.81 -16.76
CA ARG A 20 -10.65 -20.21 -15.40
C ARG A 20 -10.17 -18.75 -15.34
N ARG A 21 -9.93 -18.11 -16.49
CA ARG A 21 -9.42 -16.73 -16.59
C ARG A 21 -10.41 -15.87 -17.39
N LYS A 22 -11.49 -15.42 -16.72
CA LYS A 22 -12.58 -14.63 -17.34
C LYS A 22 -12.06 -13.42 -18.13
N LYS A 23 -11.07 -12.69 -17.61
CA LYS A 23 -10.45 -11.54 -18.31
C LYS A 23 -9.85 -11.89 -19.68
N LYS A 24 -9.43 -13.15 -19.90
CA LYS A 24 -8.86 -13.63 -21.18
C LYS A 24 -9.90 -14.31 -22.09
N GLN A 25 -11.16 -14.46 -21.65
CA GLN A 25 -12.23 -15.05 -22.45
C GLN A 25 -12.72 -14.06 -23.51
N ILE A 26 -11.97 -13.97 -24.59
CA ILE A 26 -12.27 -13.07 -25.71
C ILE A 26 -12.87 -13.89 -26.85
N TYR A 27 -14.02 -13.47 -27.36
CA TYR A 27 -14.63 -14.09 -28.54
C TYR A 27 -13.75 -13.88 -29.79
N ARG A 28 -13.60 -14.95 -30.58
CA ARG A 28 -12.99 -14.92 -31.90
C ARG A 28 -13.78 -15.84 -32.83
N LYS A 29 -14.09 -15.35 -34.02
CA LYS A 29 -14.78 -16.12 -35.06
C LYS A 29 -13.94 -17.34 -35.44
N ALA A 30 -14.54 -18.52 -35.46
CA ALA A 30 -13.88 -19.74 -35.91
C ALA A 30 -13.65 -19.68 -37.43
N LYS A 31 -12.39 -19.75 -37.86
CA LYS A 31 -12.00 -19.64 -39.28
C LYS A 31 -11.67 -20.99 -39.95
N GLY A 32 -11.19 -21.98 -39.20
CA GLY A 32 -10.72 -23.24 -39.77
C GLY A 32 -11.77 -24.00 -40.58
N ARG A 33 -11.34 -24.64 -41.67
CA ARG A 33 -12.18 -25.39 -42.62
C ARG A 33 -13.04 -26.43 -41.90
N ASP A 34 -12.43 -27.30 -41.10
CA ASP A 34 -13.15 -28.40 -40.42
C ASP A 34 -13.71 -28.03 -39.05
N ASN A 35 -13.63 -26.76 -38.67
CA ASN A 35 -14.08 -26.32 -37.36
C ASN A 35 -15.61 -26.43 -37.26
N LYS A 36 -16.08 -27.31 -36.36
CA LYS A 36 -17.50 -27.61 -36.18
C LYS A 36 -18.31 -26.41 -35.65
N VAL A 37 -17.68 -25.44 -34.98
CA VAL A 37 -18.31 -24.17 -34.59
C VAL A 37 -18.58 -23.28 -35.81
N ARG A 38 -17.65 -23.25 -36.79
CA ARG A 38 -17.84 -22.51 -38.06
C ARG A 38 -19.04 -23.08 -38.83
N LEU A 39 -19.06 -24.41 -38.95
CA LEU A 39 -20.13 -25.20 -39.56
C LEU A 39 -21.44 -25.21 -38.76
N SER A 40 -21.46 -24.64 -37.54
CA SER A 40 -22.66 -24.57 -36.68
C SER A 40 -23.28 -25.94 -36.36
N LYS A 41 -22.46 -26.98 -36.20
CA LYS A 41 -22.95 -28.32 -35.82
C LYS A 41 -23.59 -28.31 -34.42
N ARG A 42 -24.64 -29.10 -34.23
CA ARG A 42 -25.32 -29.32 -32.94
C ARG A 42 -24.32 -29.79 -31.87
N GLY A 43 -24.54 -29.39 -30.62
CA GLY A 43 -23.67 -29.73 -29.49
C GLY A 43 -22.38 -28.89 -29.40
N ARG A 44 -22.14 -27.97 -30.33
CA ARG A 44 -21.02 -27.02 -30.26
C ARG A 44 -21.49 -25.63 -29.83
N ILE A 45 -20.53 -24.80 -29.41
CA ILE A 45 -20.78 -23.42 -28.99
C ILE A 45 -21.40 -22.64 -30.16
N THR A 46 -22.39 -21.81 -29.86
CA THR A 46 -23.07 -20.97 -30.85
C THR A 46 -22.17 -19.83 -31.32
N LYS A 47 -22.07 -19.62 -32.65
CA LYS A 47 -21.42 -18.44 -33.22
C LYS A 47 -22.29 -17.19 -33.05
N VAL A 48 -21.65 -16.02 -32.94
CA VAL A 48 -22.36 -14.73 -32.93
C VAL A 48 -23.09 -14.55 -34.26
N LYS A 49 -24.37 -14.20 -34.19
CA LYS A 49 -25.27 -13.91 -35.33
C LYS A 49 -26.11 -12.66 -35.00
N ILE A 50 -26.58 -11.95 -36.02
CA ILE A 50 -27.41 -10.75 -35.87
C ILE A 50 -28.72 -11.08 -35.11
N GLY A 51 -29.28 -12.27 -35.30
CA GLY A 51 -30.52 -12.71 -34.63
C GLY A 51 -30.44 -12.82 -33.10
N PHE A 52 -29.25 -12.80 -32.50
CA PHE A 52 -29.11 -12.74 -31.03
C PHE A 52 -29.18 -11.32 -30.47
N LYS A 53 -29.35 -10.31 -31.32
CA LYS A 53 -29.51 -8.91 -30.92
C LYS A 53 -30.82 -8.76 -30.13
N LYS A 54 -30.74 -8.08 -28.98
CA LYS A 54 -31.93 -7.72 -28.19
C LYS A 54 -32.77 -6.67 -28.92
N GLU A 55 -34.06 -6.60 -28.58
CA GLU A 55 -34.99 -5.55 -29.01
C GLU A 55 -34.36 -4.16 -28.84
N LYS A 56 -34.61 -3.26 -29.80
CA LYS A 56 -34.01 -1.92 -29.83
C LYS A 56 -34.31 -1.15 -28.54
N ALA A 57 -35.54 -1.21 -28.03
CA ALA A 57 -35.98 -0.50 -26.84
C ALA A 57 -35.32 -1.00 -25.55
N LYS A 58 -35.13 -2.31 -25.39
CA LYS A 58 -34.57 -2.92 -24.18
C LYS A 58 -33.03 -2.95 -24.16
N ARG A 59 -32.38 -2.59 -25.26
CA ARG A 59 -30.93 -2.71 -25.42
C ARG A 59 -30.21 -1.60 -24.64
N GLY A 60 -29.26 -2.00 -23.80
CA GLY A 60 -28.42 -1.06 -23.05
C GLY A 60 -29.03 -0.53 -21.75
N LEU A 61 -30.25 -0.96 -21.41
CA LEU A 61 -30.88 -0.62 -20.13
C LEU A 61 -30.35 -1.51 -19.00
N VAL A 62 -30.14 -0.90 -17.83
CA VAL A 62 -29.78 -1.57 -16.59
C VAL A 62 -30.98 -1.48 -15.65
N ARG A 63 -31.54 -2.64 -15.25
CA ARG A 63 -32.81 -2.72 -14.50
C ARG A 63 -33.98 -1.94 -15.12
N GLY A 64 -34.00 -1.80 -16.45
CA GLY A 64 -35.03 -1.03 -17.18
C GLY A 64 -34.76 0.48 -17.28
N LEU A 65 -33.67 0.98 -16.67
CA LEU A 65 -33.29 2.38 -16.67
C LEU A 65 -32.08 2.63 -17.56
N LYS A 66 -31.93 3.86 -18.07
CA LYS A 66 -30.76 4.25 -18.86
C LYS A 66 -29.55 4.47 -17.94
N PRO A 67 -28.44 3.72 -18.09
CA PRO A 67 -27.27 3.89 -17.24
C PRO A 67 -26.48 5.14 -17.62
N VAL A 68 -26.08 5.91 -16.62
CA VAL A 68 -25.18 7.07 -16.75
C VAL A 68 -23.94 6.82 -15.90
N LEU A 69 -22.75 6.95 -16.49
CA LEU A 69 -21.49 6.83 -15.74
C LEU A 69 -21.25 8.12 -14.97
N VAL A 70 -20.96 8.01 -13.67
CA VAL A 70 -20.74 9.13 -12.76
C VAL A 70 -19.29 9.11 -12.28
N TYR A 71 -18.56 10.21 -12.49
CA TYR A 71 -17.20 10.41 -11.99
C TYR A 71 -17.08 11.60 -11.03
N ASN A 72 -17.99 12.58 -11.13
CA ASN A 72 -18.02 13.78 -10.31
C ASN A 72 -19.46 14.14 -9.89
N ILE A 73 -19.59 15.23 -9.13
CA ILE A 73 -20.89 15.74 -8.66
C ILE A 73 -21.71 16.33 -9.81
N GLU A 74 -21.05 16.90 -10.84
CA GLU A 74 -21.71 17.47 -12.00
C GLU A 74 -22.43 16.41 -12.84
N ASP A 75 -21.86 15.22 -12.95
CA ASP A 75 -22.48 14.07 -13.63
C ASP A 75 -23.79 13.65 -12.97
N LEU A 76 -23.98 13.92 -11.67
CA LEU A 76 -25.26 13.68 -10.99
C LEU A 76 -26.37 14.59 -11.49
N LYS A 77 -26.03 15.79 -11.99
CA LYS A 77 -27.03 16.71 -12.58
C LYS A 77 -27.59 16.19 -13.90
N LYS A 78 -26.84 15.32 -14.60
CA LYS A 78 -27.27 14.70 -15.86
C LYS A 78 -28.28 13.57 -15.64
N ILE A 79 -28.46 13.12 -14.40
CA ILE A 79 -29.35 12.02 -14.06
C ILE A 79 -30.75 12.58 -13.80
N GLY A 80 -31.64 12.35 -14.76
CA GLY A 80 -33.07 12.64 -14.62
C GLY A 80 -33.89 11.41 -14.24
N GLU A 81 -35.20 11.53 -14.40
CA GLU A 81 -36.15 10.44 -14.22
C GLU A 81 -35.92 9.33 -15.26
N GLY A 82 -36.04 8.06 -14.84
CA GLY A 82 -35.80 6.92 -15.74
C GLY A 82 -34.32 6.59 -16.00
N MET A 83 -33.38 7.26 -15.32
CA MET A 83 -31.94 6.99 -15.41
C MET A 83 -31.40 6.34 -14.13
N ILE A 84 -30.28 5.63 -14.26
CA ILE A 84 -29.57 5.01 -13.13
C ILE A 84 -28.10 5.39 -13.16
N GLY A 85 -27.57 5.87 -12.04
CA GLY A 85 -26.17 6.23 -11.91
C GLY A 85 -25.29 5.00 -11.66
N ILE A 86 -24.23 4.85 -12.46
CA ILE A 86 -23.18 3.86 -12.26
C ILE A 86 -21.92 4.63 -11.86
N ILE A 87 -21.53 4.49 -10.59
CA ILE A 87 -20.30 5.10 -10.07
C ILE A 87 -19.09 4.43 -10.73
N GLY A 88 -18.26 5.26 -11.36
CA GLY A 88 -16.97 4.85 -11.94
C GLY A 88 -15.90 4.56 -10.90
N ARG A 89 -14.64 4.46 -11.34
CA ARG A 89 -13.51 4.26 -10.43
C ARG A 89 -13.11 5.59 -9.80
N ILE A 90 -13.59 5.84 -8.59
CA ILE A 90 -13.39 7.09 -7.84
C ILE A 90 -12.79 6.78 -6.46
N GLY A 91 -11.99 7.70 -5.90
CA GLY A 91 -11.45 7.58 -4.54
C GLY A 91 -12.51 7.71 -3.44
N LYS A 92 -12.21 7.21 -2.23
CA LYS A 92 -13.15 7.18 -1.09
C LYS A 92 -13.75 8.55 -0.75
N LYS A 93 -12.95 9.63 -0.78
CA LYS A 93 -13.42 10.99 -0.45
C LYS A 93 -14.55 11.46 -1.38
N LYS A 94 -14.29 11.47 -2.69
CA LYS A 94 -15.29 11.85 -3.71
C LYS A 94 -16.50 10.92 -3.73
N ARG A 95 -16.31 9.62 -3.44
CA ARG A 95 -17.44 8.69 -3.30
C ARG A 95 -18.37 9.07 -2.15
N LEU A 96 -17.85 9.59 -1.04
CA LEU A 96 -18.66 10.08 0.07
C LEU A 96 -19.43 11.34 -0.30
N GLU A 97 -18.77 12.31 -0.94
CA GLU A 97 -19.44 13.53 -1.44
C GLU A 97 -20.58 13.20 -2.42
N ILE A 98 -20.34 12.26 -3.34
CA ILE A 98 -21.37 11.76 -4.26
C ILE A 98 -22.50 11.05 -3.50
N ALA A 99 -22.18 10.23 -2.50
CA ALA A 99 -23.17 9.50 -1.71
C ALA A 99 -24.10 10.45 -0.92
N GLU A 100 -23.55 11.52 -0.34
CA GLU A 100 -24.33 12.54 0.37
C GLU A 100 -25.28 13.27 -0.59
N HIS A 101 -24.78 13.76 -1.73
CA HIS A 101 -25.62 14.41 -2.73
C HIS A 101 -26.68 13.50 -3.36
N VAL A 102 -26.37 12.22 -3.53
CA VAL A 102 -27.32 11.23 -4.04
C VAL A 102 -28.45 11.00 -3.02
N LYS A 103 -28.12 11.00 -1.71
CA LYS A 103 -29.10 10.88 -0.64
C LYS A 103 -30.05 12.08 -0.61
N GLU A 104 -29.50 13.28 -0.75
CA GLU A 104 -30.27 14.53 -0.80
C GLU A 104 -31.23 14.55 -2.01
N LYS A 105 -30.71 14.22 -3.20
CA LYS A 105 -31.48 14.28 -4.46
C LYS A 105 -32.29 13.02 -4.76
N LYS A 106 -32.26 12.01 -3.88
CA LYS A 106 -32.95 10.72 -4.02
C LYS A 106 -32.68 10.02 -5.38
N ILE A 107 -31.45 10.11 -5.86
CA ILE A 107 -31.04 9.51 -7.13
C ILE A 107 -30.81 7.99 -6.95
N LYS A 108 -31.22 7.19 -7.95
CA LYS A 108 -30.98 5.73 -7.95
C LYS A 108 -29.58 5.40 -8.45
N LEU A 109 -28.83 4.61 -7.68
CA LEU A 109 -27.53 4.06 -8.05
C LEU A 109 -27.59 2.54 -8.18
N ASP A 110 -26.83 1.96 -9.11
CA ASP A 110 -26.79 0.50 -9.31
C ASP A 110 -25.71 -0.20 -8.46
N ASN A 111 -24.57 0.45 -8.26
CA ASN A 111 -23.34 -0.20 -7.75
C ASN A 111 -23.04 0.09 -6.27
N LEU A 112 -23.86 0.91 -5.58
CA LEU A 112 -23.56 1.35 -4.22
C LEU A 112 -24.83 1.51 -3.37
N ASP A 113 -24.83 0.85 -2.21
CA ASP A 113 -25.77 1.11 -1.13
C ASP A 113 -25.30 2.34 -0.34
N VAL A 114 -25.93 3.49 -0.60
CA VAL A 114 -25.56 4.81 -0.06
C VAL A 114 -25.52 4.83 1.47
N GLU A 115 -26.54 4.26 2.12
CA GLU A 115 -26.68 4.32 3.58
C GLU A 115 -25.62 3.50 4.31
N LYS A 116 -25.34 2.28 3.81
CA LYS A 116 -24.31 1.41 4.36
C LYS A 116 -22.94 2.07 4.22
N PHE A 117 -22.66 2.63 3.04
CA PHE A 117 -21.38 3.29 2.78
C PHE A 117 -21.13 4.49 3.70
N ILE A 118 -22.14 5.33 3.94
CA ILE A 118 -21.98 6.49 4.85
C ILE A 118 -21.73 6.02 6.30
N LYS A 119 -22.40 4.95 6.75
CA LYS A 119 -22.18 4.36 8.09
C LYS A 119 -20.76 3.82 8.23
N GLU A 120 -20.31 3.01 7.28
CA GLU A 120 -18.95 2.45 7.28
C GLU A 120 -17.88 3.54 7.33
N VAL A 121 -18.01 4.60 6.52
CA VAL A 121 -17.02 5.68 6.52
C VAL A 121 -17.04 6.49 7.83
N LYS A 122 -18.21 6.66 8.47
CA LYS A 122 -18.29 7.30 9.80
C LYS A 122 -17.56 6.47 10.85
N GLU A 123 -17.81 5.15 10.89
CA GLU A 123 -17.12 4.24 11.81
C GLU A 123 -15.61 4.18 11.57
N GLU A 124 -15.15 4.14 10.32
CA GLU A 124 -13.73 4.20 9.98
C GLU A 124 -13.07 5.50 10.50
N ARG A 125 -13.78 6.64 10.40
CA ARG A 125 -13.30 7.94 10.87
C ARG A 125 -13.18 8.01 12.40
N GLU A 126 -14.16 7.49 13.14
CA GLU A 126 -14.11 7.49 14.61
C GLU A 126 -12.96 6.60 15.13
N LYS A 127 -12.80 5.39 14.58
CA LYS A 127 -11.68 4.50 14.89
C LYS A 127 -10.32 5.16 14.58
N MET A 128 -10.22 5.91 13.49
CA MET A 128 -9.01 6.67 13.15
C MET A 128 -8.72 7.82 14.13
N LYS A 129 -9.75 8.47 14.68
CA LYS A 129 -9.56 9.54 15.69
C LYS A 129 -9.06 8.96 17.02
N GLU A 130 -9.65 7.86 17.48
CA GLU A 130 -9.25 7.18 18.72
C GLU A 130 -7.81 6.65 18.66
N THR A 131 -7.44 6.02 17.54
CA THR A 131 -6.07 5.53 17.33
C THR A 131 -5.06 6.68 17.22
N LYS A 132 -5.43 7.83 16.63
CA LYS A 132 -4.56 9.03 16.63
C LYS A 132 -4.41 9.63 18.02
N LYS A 133 -5.50 9.73 18.80
CA LYS A 133 -5.48 10.27 20.17
C LYS A 133 -4.60 9.41 21.08
N SER A 134 -4.77 8.09 21.07
CA SER A 134 -3.92 7.16 21.83
C SER A 134 -2.44 7.16 21.38
N ARG A 135 -2.15 7.38 20.08
CA ARG A 135 -0.76 7.58 19.60
C ARG A 135 -0.17 8.90 20.08
N LEU A 136 -0.94 9.99 20.08
CA LEU A 136 -0.52 11.29 20.60
C LEU A 136 -0.26 11.22 22.11
N ASP A 137 -1.11 10.53 22.87
CA ASP A 137 -0.94 10.34 24.32
C ASP A 137 0.30 9.48 24.64
N LYS A 138 0.56 8.44 23.84
CA LYS A 138 1.80 7.64 23.94
C LYS A 138 3.05 8.45 23.59
N LYS A 139 2.97 9.35 22.61
CA LYS A 139 4.08 10.24 22.23
C LYS A 139 4.37 11.25 23.34
N LYS A 140 3.35 11.95 23.85
CA LYS A 140 3.47 12.86 25.01
C LYS A 140 4.01 12.18 26.27
N LYS A 141 3.64 10.91 26.54
CA LYS A 141 4.21 10.14 27.65
C LYS A 141 5.68 9.76 27.45
N LYS A 142 6.12 9.53 26.20
CA LYS A 142 7.53 9.29 25.88
C LYS A 142 8.36 10.56 25.97
N ASP A 143 7.83 11.67 25.46
CA ASP A 143 8.50 12.98 25.49
C ASP A 143 8.67 13.46 26.96
N LYS A 144 7.64 13.30 27.82
CA LYS A 144 7.76 13.57 29.27
C LYS A 144 8.78 12.65 29.98
N LYS A 145 8.81 11.35 29.66
CA LYS A 145 9.81 10.41 30.21
C LYS A 145 11.24 10.73 29.75
N ALA A 146 11.41 11.35 28.59
CA ALA A 146 12.71 11.80 28.10
C ALA A 146 13.15 13.10 28.79
N GLU A 147 12.23 14.05 29.03
CA GLU A 147 12.49 15.25 29.83
C GLU A 147 12.79 14.96 31.30
N ASP A 148 12.08 14.01 31.92
CA ASP A 148 12.31 13.62 33.31
C ASP A 148 13.67 12.93 33.48
N LYS A 149 14.09 12.09 32.51
CA LYS A 149 15.45 11.50 32.48
C LYS A 149 16.54 12.54 32.26
N ALA A 150 16.35 13.49 31.33
CA ALA A 150 17.30 14.57 31.10
C ALA A 150 17.47 15.50 32.33
N LYS A 151 16.42 15.68 33.15
CA LYS A 151 16.50 16.42 34.42
C LYS A 151 17.16 15.61 35.54
N GLU A 152 17.07 14.29 35.51
CA GLU A 152 17.73 13.39 36.46
C GLU A 152 19.24 13.28 36.16
N ASP A 153 19.62 13.21 34.88
CA ASP A 153 21.01 13.22 34.42
C ASP A 153 21.68 14.59 34.68
N ALA A 154 20.96 15.71 34.49
CA ALA A 154 21.47 17.06 34.83
C ALA A 154 21.57 17.33 36.35
N LYS A 155 20.88 16.54 37.21
CA LYS A 155 21.05 16.59 38.67
C LYS A 155 22.27 15.79 39.12
N LYS A 156 22.58 14.66 38.47
CA LYS A 156 23.81 13.88 38.73
C LYS A 156 25.08 14.63 38.32
N GLU A 157 25.08 15.32 37.18
CA GLU A 157 26.22 16.16 36.77
C GLU A 157 26.47 17.37 37.71
N LYS A 158 25.47 17.84 38.46
CA LYS A 158 25.63 18.89 39.48
C LYS A 158 26.10 18.34 40.84
N GLU A 159 25.85 17.08 41.17
CA GLU A 159 26.42 16.42 42.35
C GLU A 159 27.88 16.02 42.13
N ASP A 160 28.26 15.59 40.92
CA ASP A 160 29.65 15.25 40.62
C ASP A 160 30.58 16.47 40.53
N LYS A 161 30.07 17.65 40.13
CA LYS A 161 30.85 18.92 40.21
C LYS A 161 31.11 19.41 41.63
N LYS A 162 30.31 19.03 42.63
CA LYS A 162 30.57 19.37 44.04
C LYS A 162 31.59 18.46 44.72
N LYS A 163 31.97 17.32 44.12
CA LYS A 163 33.03 16.43 44.63
C LYS A 163 34.40 16.65 43.96
N GLY A 164 34.48 17.46 42.90
CA GLY A 164 35.71 17.72 42.15
C GLY A 164 36.61 18.81 42.74
N GLU A 165 36.04 19.86 43.37
CA GLU A 165 36.82 21.00 43.87
C GLU A 165 37.68 20.68 45.12
N ASP A 166 37.43 19.58 45.83
CA ASP A 166 38.25 19.17 46.99
C ASP A 166 39.50 18.33 46.63
N LYS A 167 39.68 17.92 45.36
CA LYS A 167 40.80 17.03 44.95
C LYS A 167 41.94 17.70 44.17
N GLU A 168 41.78 18.93 43.70
CA GLU A 168 42.82 19.60 42.89
C GLU A 168 43.86 20.40 43.71
N LYS A 169 43.71 20.53 45.03
CA LYS A 169 44.72 21.21 45.88
C LYS A 169 45.89 20.35 46.37
N SER A 170 45.96 19.07 46.03
CA SER A 170 47.01 18.15 46.53
C SER A 170 48.02 17.62 45.50
N GLY A 171 47.90 17.98 44.21
CA GLY A 171 48.73 17.40 43.13
C GLY A 171 49.94 18.22 42.69
N GLU A 172 49.97 19.54 42.95
CA GLU A 172 50.90 20.49 42.31
C GLU A 172 52.29 20.58 42.98
N LYS A 173 52.75 19.52 43.67
CA LYS A 173 54.01 19.55 44.45
C LYS A 173 55.04 18.45 44.16
N LEU A 174 54.85 17.62 43.13
CA LEU A 174 55.70 16.44 42.91
C LEU A 174 56.36 16.31 41.52
N GLU A 175 56.16 17.24 40.59
CA GLU A 175 56.64 17.08 39.21
C GLU A 175 58.05 17.67 38.91
N ASP A 176 58.67 18.46 39.80
CA ASP A 176 60.00 19.07 39.54
C ASP A 176 61.23 18.19 39.86
N LYS A 177 61.14 16.85 39.87
CA LYS A 177 62.26 16.00 40.37
C LYS A 177 62.73 14.80 39.52
N ILE A 178 62.27 14.58 38.29
CA ILE A 178 62.68 13.38 37.51
C ILE A 178 63.02 13.69 36.04
N GLU A 179 63.77 14.76 35.75
CA GLU A 179 64.21 15.08 34.37
C GLU A 179 65.73 14.99 34.09
N ASP A 180 66.58 14.45 34.98
CA ASP A 180 68.07 14.52 34.78
C ASP A 180 68.88 13.20 34.89
N LYS A 181 68.25 12.03 34.66
CA LYS A 181 68.92 10.72 34.53
C LYS A 181 68.05 9.88 33.59
N ASP A 182 68.42 9.51 32.36
CA ASP A 182 69.59 8.74 31.98
C ASP A 182 69.91 8.96 30.48
N LYS A 183 71.12 9.47 30.21
CA LYS A 183 71.80 9.39 28.90
C LYS A 183 72.83 8.27 29.00
N LYS A 184 72.85 7.40 27.98
CA LYS A 184 73.87 6.38 27.63
C LYS A 184 73.85 5.08 28.44
N ASP A 185 73.80 3.98 27.69
CA ASP A 185 74.46 2.67 27.86
C ASP A 185 73.62 1.69 26.99
N ASP A 186 73.81 1.65 25.68
CA ASP A 186 74.79 0.85 24.91
C ASP A 186 74.75 -0.67 25.21
N GLU A 187 74.71 -1.44 24.12
CA GLU A 187 75.01 -2.88 23.96
C GLU A 187 73.92 -3.98 24.14
N ASN A 188 73.52 -4.52 22.98
CA ASN A 188 73.38 -5.96 22.63
C ASN A 188 72.36 -6.87 23.35
N LYS A 189 71.37 -7.38 22.59
CA LYS A 189 71.46 -8.71 21.93
C LYS A 189 70.23 -9.04 21.04
N ASP A 190 70.55 -9.49 19.83
CA ASP A 190 69.75 -10.25 18.85
C ASP A 190 69.11 -11.53 19.47
N GLN A 191 68.13 -12.29 18.95
CA GLN A 191 67.52 -12.61 17.64
C GLN A 191 66.03 -12.99 17.94
N ASP A 192 65.00 -12.90 17.09
CA ASP A 192 64.77 -13.65 15.86
C ASP A 192 63.49 -13.15 15.12
N LYS A 193 63.69 -12.85 13.82
CA LYS A 193 62.88 -13.15 12.61
C LYS A 193 61.34 -13.23 12.64
N GLU A 194 60.77 -12.25 11.93
CA GLU A 194 59.78 -12.34 10.83
C GLU A 194 59.21 -13.76 10.50
N THR A 195 57.91 -13.96 10.28
CA THR A 195 57.24 -13.53 9.03
C THR A 195 55.72 -13.64 9.07
N VAL A 196 55.15 -12.77 8.23
CA VAL A 196 53.78 -12.35 7.92
C VAL A 196 52.90 -13.42 7.24
N SER A 197 51.57 -13.44 7.51
CA SER A 197 50.54 -13.53 6.45
C SER A 197 49.11 -13.13 6.92
N LYS A 198 48.49 -12.22 6.15
CA LYS A 198 47.05 -11.82 6.21
C LYS A 198 46.21 -12.76 5.34
N PRO A 199 44.90 -12.96 5.62
CA PRO A 199 43.94 -13.36 4.59
C PRO A 199 42.99 -12.23 4.20
N GLY A 200 42.83 -12.06 2.88
CA GLY A 200 42.01 -11.06 2.21
C GLY A 200 40.56 -11.48 1.94
N VAL A 201 39.77 -10.44 1.64
CA VAL A 201 38.33 -10.38 1.36
C VAL A 201 37.96 -11.07 0.04
N LYS A 202 36.83 -11.79 -0.01
CA LYS A 202 36.21 -12.30 -1.24
C LYS A 202 34.90 -11.54 -1.54
N GLU A 203 34.84 -10.98 -2.75
CA GLU A 203 33.65 -10.41 -3.40
C GLU A 203 32.74 -11.51 -3.98
N GLU A 204 31.42 -11.28 -3.94
CA GLU A 204 30.39 -12.13 -4.54
C GLU A 204 29.91 -11.60 -5.91
N LYS A 205 30.08 -12.47 -6.91
CA LYS A 205 29.19 -12.84 -8.03
C LYS A 205 28.44 -11.78 -8.86
N LYS A 206 28.69 -11.86 -10.17
CA LYS A 206 27.72 -11.63 -11.25
C LYS A 206 27.20 -12.98 -11.78
#